data_AF-A0A1I3ZYG4-F1
#
_entry.id   AF-A0A1I3ZYG4-F1
#
_cell.length_a   1.000
_cell.length_b   1.000
_cell.length_c   1.000
_cell.angle_alpha   90.00
_cell.angle_beta   90.00
_cell.angle_gamma   90.00
#
_symmetry.space_group_name_H-M   'P 1'
#
loop_
_entity.id
_entity.type
_entity.pdbx_description
1 polymer ?
#
loop_
_entity_poly.entity_id
_entity_poly.type
_entity_poly.pdbx_seq_one_letter_code
_entity_poly.pdbx_strand_id
1 'polypeptide(L)'
;MKTNIKNWKTISLIVIMSFTAFSCSNKDMDEIEISNNNDIVNIFGVEAKVVNNTLSLENDESLNAILSKYRETERSITSTRSATEVENSLSQLINLQTTDFKSLYEVYIEAIDNAEFYYERPGGYEEFKEKYDCLYFPEYKDDYSAYLPVSDKVLAKFLNQKGEIIIDNELKNMRNIKSYEKIKELGWGIPDIDKDDNDKETNTITDLTRASNYIEVAENQVVYNSGKSVKLWIDIQKGKRGSSAARFDVCFRKKGILGVWYNYSAHTWSTIYERNPLNGSEFFKVRGPVPASGNSSHDIYMPYADMGVYPAGKFETYHEHMNGNTYVLYYTHLSIYK
;
A
#
# COMPACT_ATOMS: atom_id res chain seq x y z
N MET A 1 -52.10 -63.45 13.80
CA MET A 1 -52.85 -62.86 12.67
C MET A 1 -52.03 -63.11 11.41
N LYS A 2 -52.58 -63.86 10.44
CA LYS A 2 -52.01 -64.19 9.11
C LYS A 2 -51.70 -62.88 8.35
N THR A 3 -50.62 -62.75 7.56
CA THR A 3 -50.43 -63.20 6.16
C THR A 3 -48.95 -62.93 5.77
N ASN A 4 -48.10 -63.88 5.35
CA ASN A 4 -47.97 -64.54 4.03
C ASN A 4 -47.90 -63.60 2.81
N ILE A 5 -46.79 -63.65 2.02
CA ILE A 5 -46.76 -63.82 0.54
C ILE A 5 -45.33 -63.65 -0.07
N LYS A 6 -44.85 -64.77 -0.66
CA LYS A 6 -44.08 -65.00 -1.92
C LYS A 6 -42.62 -64.56 -2.16
N ASN A 7 -41.77 -65.60 -2.19
CA ASN A 7 -40.76 -65.99 -3.20
C ASN A 7 -40.86 -65.36 -4.62
N TRP A 8 -39.72 -65.05 -5.28
CA TRP A 8 -39.08 -65.94 -6.30
C TRP A 8 -37.83 -65.35 -7.02
N LYS A 9 -36.87 -66.25 -7.27
CA LYS A 9 -35.93 -66.40 -8.42
C LYS A 9 -34.61 -65.59 -8.51
N THR A 10 -33.54 -66.28 -8.14
CA THR A 10 -32.24 -66.51 -8.85
C THR A 10 -32.06 -65.94 -10.26
N ILE A 11 -30.84 -65.45 -10.59
CA ILE A 11 -29.89 -66.03 -11.58
C ILE A 11 -28.51 -65.30 -11.56
N SER A 12 -27.44 -66.12 -11.55
CA SER A 12 -26.01 -66.01 -11.93
C SER A 12 -25.36 -64.65 -12.23
N LEU A 13 -24.21 -64.27 -11.62
CA LEU A 13 -22.82 -64.77 -11.79
C LEU A 13 -22.27 -64.61 -13.23
N ILE A 14 -21.28 -63.72 -13.42
CA ILE A 14 -20.08 -63.93 -14.25
C ILE A 14 -18.94 -63.04 -13.71
N VAL A 15 -17.81 -63.70 -13.51
CA VAL A 15 -16.47 -63.25 -13.11
C VAL A 15 -15.70 -62.83 -14.37
N ILE A 16 -14.66 -61.98 -14.26
CA ILE A 16 -13.28 -62.25 -14.78
C ILE A 16 -12.43 -60.97 -14.90
N MET A 17 -11.35 -61.01 -14.11
CA MET A 17 -9.95 -60.62 -14.35
C MET A 17 -9.56 -59.20 -14.80
N SER A 18 -8.92 -58.53 -13.84
CA SER A 18 -7.58 -57.93 -13.88
C SER A 18 -6.78 -58.02 -15.19
N PHE A 19 -6.31 -56.86 -15.66
CA PHE A 19 -5.03 -56.71 -16.35
C PHE A 19 -4.24 -55.57 -15.71
N THR A 20 -3.08 -55.92 -15.17
CA THR A 20 -1.98 -55.01 -14.83
C THR A 20 -1.14 -54.73 -16.08
N ALA A 21 -0.67 -53.49 -16.28
CA ALA A 21 0.63 -53.22 -16.89
C ALA A 21 1.10 -51.79 -16.60
N PHE A 22 2.40 -51.69 -16.34
CA PHE A 22 3.25 -50.51 -16.07
C PHE A 22 3.29 -49.52 -17.25
N SER A 23 3.58 -48.23 -16.99
CA SER A 23 4.85 -47.58 -17.40
C SER A 23 4.82 -46.03 -17.31
N CYS A 24 5.85 -45.50 -16.64
CA CYS A 24 6.57 -44.23 -16.84
C CYS A 24 5.84 -42.90 -17.16
N SER A 25 6.02 -41.97 -16.22
CA SER A 25 6.53 -40.59 -16.43
C SER A 25 5.82 -39.75 -17.49
N ASN A 26 5.00 -38.81 -17.02
CA ASN A 26 5.20 -37.42 -17.40
C ASN A 26 5.06 -36.55 -16.15
N LYS A 27 5.96 -35.57 -16.04
CA LYS A 27 5.78 -34.41 -15.16
C LYS A 27 4.49 -33.75 -15.64
N ASP A 28 3.48 -33.72 -14.79
CA ASP A 28 2.34 -32.85 -15.01
C ASP A 28 2.87 -31.41 -14.95
N MET A 29 3.10 -30.83 -16.14
CA MET A 29 2.95 -29.39 -16.31
C MET A 29 1.46 -29.14 -16.11
N ASP A 30 1.11 -28.30 -15.14
CA ASP A 30 -0.25 -27.81 -15.00
C ASP A 30 -0.63 -27.04 -16.28
N GLU A 31 -1.17 -27.75 -17.28
CA GLU A 31 -1.92 -27.14 -18.37
C GLU A 31 -3.14 -26.47 -17.72
N ILE A 32 -3.14 -25.14 -17.74
CA ILE A 32 -4.28 -24.33 -17.32
C ILE A 32 -5.47 -24.74 -18.19
N GLU A 33 -6.47 -25.39 -17.60
CA GLU A 33 -7.79 -25.54 -18.24
C GLU A 33 -8.39 -24.13 -18.39
N ILE A 34 -8.31 -23.59 -19.61
CA ILE A 34 -8.86 -22.29 -19.98
C ILE A 34 -10.38 -22.43 -20.04
N SER A 35 -11.09 -22.07 -18.98
CA SER A 35 -12.54 -21.86 -19.03
C SER A 35 -12.83 -20.58 -19.83
N ASN A 36 -13.70 -20.69 -20.84
CA ASN A 36 -14.02 -19.68 -21.86
C ASN A 36 -14.80 -18.45 -21.33
N ASN A 37 -14.22 -17.67 -20.42
CA ASN A 37 -14.67 -16.31 -20.15
C ASN A 37 -13.51 -15.34 -20.39
N ASN A 38 -13.08 -15.27 -21.66
CA ASN A 38 -12.00 -14.38 -22.10
C ASN A 38 -12.57 -13.02 -22.44
N ASP A 39 -12.91 -12.23 -21.43
CA ASP A 39 -13.20 -10.82 -21.66
C ASP A 39 -11.89 -10.14 -22.07
N ILE A 40 -11.86 -9.68 -23.32
CA ILE A 40 -10.77 -8.86 -23.84
C ILE A 40 -10.97 -7.46 -23.28
N VAL A 41 -9.94 -6.98 -22.59
CA VAL A 41 -9.93 -5.68 -21.92
C VAL A 41 -8.84 -4.82 -22.53
N ASN A 42 -9.14 -3.55 -22.79
CA ASN A 42 -8.15 -2.62 -23.31
C ASN A 42 -7.67 -1.72 -22.17
N ILE A 43 -6.44 -1.94 -21.71
CA ILE A 43 -5.84 -1.20 -20.61
C ILE A 43 -4.80 -0.23 -21.17
N PHE A 44 -5.08 1.07 -21.10
CA PHE A 44 -4.18 2.11 -21.62
C PHE A 44 -3.73 1.90 -23.08
N GLY A 45 -4.59 1.34 -23.94
CA GLY A 45 -4.28 1.04 -25.34
C GLY A 45 -3.64 -0.33 -25.57
N VAL A 46 -3.43 -1.12 -24.52
CA VAL A 46 -2.88 -2.47 -24.58
C VAL A 46 -4.02 -3.49 -24.44
N GLU A 47 -4.09 -4.44 -25.36
CA GLU A 47 -5.03 -5.54 -25.28
C GLU A 47 -4.57 -6.54 -24.21
N ALA A 48 -5.48 -6.90 -23.31
CA ALA A 48 -5.25 -7.89 -22.28
C ALA A 48 -6.48 -8.81 -22.16
N LYS A 49 -6.31 -9.94 -21.49
CA LYS A 49 -7.41 -10.85 -21.15
C LYS A 49 -7.44 -11.05 -19.64
N VAL A 50 -8.62 -11.27 -19.07
CA VAL A 50 -8.73 -11.76 -17.70
C VAL A 50 -8.98 -13.27 -17.75
N VAL A 51 -8.01 -14.06 -17.27
CA VAL A 51 -8.09 -15.52 -17.21
C VAL A 51 -8.05 -15.92 -15.75
N ASN A 52 -9.12 -16.54 -15.23
CA ASN A 52 -9.20 -16.98 -13.83
C ASN A 52 -8.80 -15.87 -12.83
N ASN A 53 -9.41 -14.69 -12.97
CA ASN A 53 -9.11 -13.50 -12.15
C ASN A 53 -7.62 -13.07 -12.20
N THR A 54 -6.92 -13.38 -13.29
CA THR A 54 -5.52 -12.99 -13.51
C THR A 54 -5.39 -12.29 -14.85
N LEU A 55 -4.73 -11.13 -14.85
CA LEU A 55 -4.49 -10.39 -16.08
C LEU A 55 -3.47 -11.15 -16.94
N SER A 56 -3.78 -11.32 -18.22
CA SER A 56 -2.95 -11.98 -19.22
C SER A 56 -2.56 -11.01 -20.30
N LEU A 57 -1.25 -10.87 -20.48
CA LEU A 57 -0.61 -9.99 -21.46
C LEU A 57 0.22 -10.81 -22.46
N GLU A 58 0.41 -10.27 -23.65
CA GLU A 58 1.18 -10.93 -24.70
C GLU A 58 2.66 -11.09 -24.32
N ASN A 59 3.26 -10.04 -23.73
CA ASN A 59 4.70 -9.96 -23.48
C ASN A 59 5.03 -8.93 -22.39
N ASP A 60 6.29 -8.88 -21.96
CA ASP A 60 6.77 -7.93 -20.95
C ASP A 60 6.72 -6.47 -21.45
N GLU A 61 6.83 -6.23 -22.77
CA GLU A 61 6.65 -4.89 -23.37
C GLU A 61 5.24 -4.35 -23.12
N SER A 62 4.23 -5.19 -23.20
CA SER A 62 2.83 -4.85 -22.93
C SER A 62 2.63 -4.39 -21.49
N LEU A 63 3.22 -5.11 -20.52
CA LEU A 63 3.19 -4.70 -19.11
C LEU A 63 3.91 -3.36 -18.92
N ASN A 64 5.10 -3.21 -19.50
CA ASN A 64 5.88 -1.97 -19.37
C ASN A 64 5.17 -0.75 -19.98
N ALA A 65 4.43 -0.94 -21.08
CA ALA A 65 3.62 0.11 -21.70
C ALA A 65 2.48 0.56 -20.76
N ILE A 66 1.75 -0.40 -20.16
CA ILE A 66 0.70 -0.14 -19.16
C ILE A 66 1.27 0.65 -17.98
N LEU A 67 2.36 0.16 -17.36
CA LEU A 67 2.97 0.79 -16.18
C LEU A 67 3.48 2.21 -16.50
N SER A 68 4.07 2.39 -17.68
CA SER A 68 4.56 3.70 -18.13
C SER A 68 3.42 4.68 -18.35
N LYS A 69 2.33 4.23 -18.99
CA LYS A 69 1.17 5.09 -19.26
C LYS A 69 0.41 5.45 -17.99
N TYR A 70 0.27 4.51 -17.06
CA TYR A 70 -0.27 4.79 -15.73
C TYR A 70 0.51 5.92 -15.05
N ARG A 71 1.84 5.79 -14.97
CA ARG A 71 2.70 6.78 -14.33
C ARG A 71 2.70 8.13 -15.04
N GLU A 72 2.65 8.15 -16.37
CA GLU A 72 2.50 9.39 -17.15
C GLU A 72 1.18 10.10 -16.79
N THR A 73 0.08 9.33 -16.74
CA THR A 73 -1.25 9.83 -16.40
C THR A 73 -1.31 10.32 -14.95
N GLU A 74 -0.74 9.55 -14.02
CA GLU A 74 -0.61 9.95 -12.62
C GLU A 74 0.13 11.28 -12.48
N ARG A 75 1.29 11.43 -13.15
CA ARG A 75 2.08 12.68 -13.15
C ARG A 75 1.34 13.87 -13.75
N SER A 76 0.57 13.67 -14.81
CA SER A 76 -0.17 14.77 -15.45
C SER A 76 -1.28 15.30 -14.54
N ILE A 77 -1.94 14.41 -13.78
CA ILE A 77 -3.06 14.75 -12.90
C ILE A 77 -2.56 15.26 -11.52
N THR A 78 -1.40 14.80 -11.02
CA THR A 78 -0.88 15.20 -9.70
C THR A 78 -0.50 16.67 -9.58
N SER A 79 -0.35 17.40 -10.68
CA SER A 79 -0.04 18.84 -10.65
C SER A 79 -1.21 19.71 -10.15
N THR A 80 -2.44 19.19 -10.16
CA THR A 80 -3.67 19.99 -9.94
C THR A 80 -4.67 19.38 -8.95
N ARG A 81 -4.46 18.14 -8.49
CA ARG A 81 -5.45 17.38 -7.69
C ARG A 81 -4.83 16.72 -6.46
N SER A 82 -5.67 16.33 -5.51
CA SER A 82 -5.27 15.53 -4.35
C SER A 82 -4.89 14.10 -4.74
N ALA A 83 -4.10 13.42 -3.90
CA ALA A 83 -3.72 12.03 -4.14
C ALA A 83 -4.95 11.10 -4.26
N THR A 84 -5.96 11.32 -3.42
CA THR A 84 -7.23 10.57 -3.44
C THR A 84 -8.01 10.77 -4.74
N GLU A 85 -8.08 12.00 -5.26
CA GLU A 85 -8.77 12.27 -6.53
C GLU A 85 -8.04 11.66 -7.74
N VAL A 86 -6.70 11.67 -7.70
CA VAL A 86 -5.87 11.01 -8.72
C VAL A 86 -6.13 9.50 -8.68
N GLU A 87 -6.05 8.89 -7.49
CA GLU A 87 -6.28 7.47 -7.27
C GLU A 87 -7.68 7.03 -7.69
N ASN A 88 -8.72 7.79 -7.32
CA ASN A 88 -10.09 7.52 -7.74
C ASN A 88 -10.27 7.64 -9.26
N SER A 89 -9.66 8.66 -9.89
CA SER A 89 -9.75 8.84 -11.35
C SER A 89 -9.06 7.70 -12.09
N LEU A 90 -7.90 7.24 -11.60
CA LEU A 90 -7.13 6.14 -12.19
C LEU A 90 -7.78 4.78 -11.93
N SER A 91 -8.29 4.56 -10.72
CA SER A 91 -9.02 3.34 -10.38
C SER A 91 -10.31 3.21 -11.19
N GLN A 92 -11.03 4.32 -11.42
CA GLN A 92 -12.18 4.30 -12.33
C GLN A 92 -11.78 3.91 -13.76
N LEU A 93 -10.65 4.39 -14.28
CA LEU A 93 -10.17 4.00 -15.61
C LEU A 93 -9.87 2.49 -15.69
N ILE A 94 -9.28 1.90 -14.64
CA ILE A 94 -8.95 0.47 -14.58
C ILE A 94 -10.20 -0.38 -14.36
N ASN A 95 -11.09 0.01 -13.43
CA ASN A 95 -12.27 -0.76 -13.04
C ASN A 95 -13.37 -0.72 -14.10
N LEU A 96 -13.44 0.34 -14.93
CA LEU A 96 -14.30 0.37 -16.11
C LEU A 96 -13.89 -0.68 -17.18
N GLN A 97 -12.67 -1.19 -17.09
CA GLN A 97 -12.10 -2.09 -18.10
C GLN A 97 -12.05 -3.54 -17.61
N THR A 98 -12.27 -3.83 -16.32
CA THR A 98 -12.09 -5.18 -15.75
C THR A 98 -13.14 -5.48 -14.66
N THR A 99 -14.36 -5.87 -15.03
CA THR A 99 -15.49 -6.01 -14.08
C THR A 99 -15.32 -7.10 -13.02
N ASP A 100 -14.53 -8.14 -13.30
CA ASP A 100 -14.32 -9.29 -12.40
C ASP A 100 -12.90 -9.38 -11.82
N PHE A 101 -12.05 -8.37 -12.05
CA PHE A 101 -10.67 -8.38 -11.58
C PHE A 101 -10.53 -7.60 -10.28
N LYS A 102 -10.18 -8.30 -9.19
CA LYS A 102 -9.79 -7.65 -7.93
C LYS A 102 -8.29 -7.69 -7.75
N SER A 103 -7.65 -6.51 -7.77
CA SER A 103 -6.20 -6.40 -7.72
C SER A 103 -5.62 -6.61 -6.31
N LEU A 104 -4.34 -6.98 -6.22
CA LEU A 104 -3.60 -7.02 -4.95
C LEU A 104 -3.62 -5.65 -4.23
N TYR A 105 -3.54 -4.56 -4.99
CA TYR A 105 -3.59 -3.21 -4.43
C TYR A 105 -4.95 -2.90 -3.80
N GLU A 106 -6.06 -3.30 -4.42
CA GLU A 106 -7.40 -3.13 -3.84
C GLU A 106 -7.58 -3.93 -2.55
N VAL A 107 -7.06 -5.17 -2.48
CA VAL A 107 -7.06 -5.95 -1.23
C VAL A 107 -6.25 -5.24 -0.14
N TYR A 108 -5.10 -4.66 -0.49
CA TYR A 108 -4.31 -3.87 0.45
C TYR A 108 -5.09 -2.65 0.97
N ILE A 109 -5.76 -1.88 0.10
CA ILE A 109 -6.59 -0.74 0.51
C ILE A 109 -7.70 -1.19 1.47
N GLU A 110 -8.42 -2.27 1.12
CA GLU A 110 -9.46 -2.84 1.99
C GLU A 110 -8.90 -3.24 3.36
N ALA A 111 -7.71 -3.86 3.40
CA ALA A 111 -7.07 -4.26 4.64
C ALA A 111 -6.77 -3.04 5.52
N ILE A 112 -6.23 -1.98 4.94
CA ILE A 112 -5.88 -0.76 5.66
C ILE A 112 -7.10 0.00 6.19
N ASP A 113 -8.20 0.05 5.41
CA ASP A 113 -9.47 0.64 5.84
C ASP A 113 -10.11 -0.15 7.00
N ASN A 114 -9.91 -1.47 7.04
CA ASN A 114 -10.45 -2.33 8.09
C ASN A 114 -9.51 -2.52 9.29
N ALA A 115 -8.25 -2.08 9.22
CA ALA A 115 -7.24 -2.41 10.23
C ALA A 115 -7.69 -2.02 11.65
N GLU A 116 -8.25 -0.82 11.84
CA GLU A 116 -8.74 -0.39 13.15
C GLU A 116 -9.77 -1.34 13.77
N PHE A 117 -10.74 -1.79 12.99
CA PHE A 117 -11.78 -2.72 13.45
C PHE A 117 -11.21 -4.03 14.01
N TYR A 118 -10.11 -4.52 13.44
CA TYR A 118 -9.49 -5.76 13.87
C TYR A 118 -8.49 -5.55 15.02
N TYR A 119 -7.60 -4.55 14.93
CA TYR A 119 -6.50 -4.40 15.89
C TYR A 119 -6.95 -3.86 17.26
N GLU A 120 -8.18 -3.37 17.36
CA GLU A 120 -8.76 -2.87 18.62
C GLU A 120 -9.47 -3.93 19.46
N ARG A 121 -9.45 -5.22 19.06
CA ARG A 121 -10.07 -6.32 19.82
C ARG A 121 -9.14 -7.52 20.03
N PRO A 122 -9.30 -8.27 21.14
CA PRO A 122 -8.54 -9.50 21.36
C PRO A 122 -8.76 -10.52 20.22
N GLY A 123 -7.67 -11.13 19.73
CA GLY A 123 -7.70 -12.10 18.62
C GLY A 123 -7.91 -11.48 17.22
N GLY A 124 -8.16 -10.18 17.14
CA GLY A 124 -8.46 -9.55 15.86
C GLY A 124 -7.26 -9.43 14.93
N TYR A 125 -6.02 -9.39 15.44
CA TYR A 125 -4.81 -9.40 14.60
C TYR A 125 -4.68 -10.72 13.83
N GLU A 126 -4.93 -11.84 14.49
CA GLU A 126 -4.88 -13.18 13.91
C GLU A 126 -5.98 -13.35 12.84
N GLU A 127 -7.21 -12.91 13.14
CA GLU A 127 -8.30 -12.87 12.15
C GLU A 127 -7.96 -11.98 10.95
N PHE A 128 -7.33 -10.83 11.18
CA PHE A 128 -6.89 -9.92 10.12
C PHE A 128 -5.84 -10.57 9.22
N LYS A 129 -4.83 -11.21 9.83
CA LYS A 129 -3.74 -11.88 9.10
C LYS A 129 -4.27 -13.07 8.28
N GLU A 130 -5.23 -13.82 8.81
CA GLU A 130 -5.89 -14.91 8.08
C GLU A 130 -6.72 -14.39 6.90
N LYS A 131 -7.49 -13.31 7.10
CA LYS A 131 -8.33 -12.71 6.04
C LYS A 131 -7.48 -12.11 4.91
N TYR A 132 -6.35 -11.49 5.24
CA TYR A 132 -5.47 -10.78 4.31
C TYR A 132 -4.12 -11.48 4.15
N ASP A 133 -4.12 -12.83 4.11
CA ASP A 133 -2.93 -13.69 4.03
C ASP A 133 -2.05 -13.44 2.79
N CYS A 134 -2.61 -12.77 1.78
CA CYS A 134 -1.91 -12.35 0.58
C CYS A 134 -0.97 -11.16 0.80
N LEU A 135 -1.07 -10.48 1.94
CA LEU A 135 -0.20 -9.36 2.33
C LEU A 135 1.04 -9.84 3.10
N TYR A 136 2.03 -8.97 3.21
CA TYR A 136 3.23 -9.21 4.00
C TYR A 136 3.07 -8.64 5.42
N PHE A 137 3.25 -9.51 6.42
CA PHE A 137 3.24 -9.16 7.84
C PHE A 137 4.64 -9.36 8.40
N PRO A 138 5.38 -8.29 8.75
CA PRO A 138 6.76 -8.44 9.15
C PRO A 138 6.92 -8.99 10.56
N GLU A 139 5.96 -8.71 11.46
CA GLU A 139 6.01 -9.05 12.89
C GLU A 139 7.40 -8.70 13.51
N TYR A 140 7.94 -7.55 13.08
CA TYR A 140 9.28 -7.10 13.45
C TYR A 140 9.19 -6.09 14.60
N LYS A 141 9.80 -6.43 15.75
CA LYS A 141 9.69 -5.64 16.99
C LYS A 141 8.22 -5.36 17.33
N ASP A 142 7.81 -4.09 17.30
CA ASP A 142 6.45 -3.65 17.56
C ASP A 142 5.68 -3.28 16.28
N ASP A 143 6.21 -3.61 15.10
CA ASP A 143 5.57 -3.40 13.80
C ASP A 143 4.74 -4.62 13.36
N TYR A 144 3.44 -4.52 13.55
CA TYR A 144 2.43 -5.51 13.19
C TYR A 144 1.59 -5.02 12.00
N SER A 145 2.10 -4.08 11.23
CA SER A 145 1.44 -3.53 10.04
C SER A 145 1.28 -4.58 8.92
N ALA A 146 0.39 -4.30 7.97
CA ALA A 146 0.22 -5.08 6.75
C ALA A 146 0.84 -4.35 5.56
N TYR A 147 1.65 -5.01 4.73
CA TYR A 147 2.31 -4.40 3.59
C TYR A 147 1.99 -5.12 2.28
N LEU A 148 2.07 -4.39 1.16
CA LEU A 148 2.11 -5.04 -0.14
C LEU A 148 3.34 -5.98 -0.20
N PRO A 149 3.21 -7.22 -0.70
CA PRO A 149 4.35 -8.11 -0.92
C PRO A 149 5.14 -7.78 -2.20
N VAL A 150 4.83 -6.65 -2.85
CA VAL A 150 5.42 -6.17 -4.10
C VAL A 150 5.90 -4.73 -3.90
N SER A 151 7.14 -4.43 -4.25
CA SER A 151 7.77 -3.12 -4.03
C SER A 151 7.17 -2.00 -4.89
N ASP A 152 6.62 -2.33 -6.05
CA ASP A 152 6.03 -1.39 -6.98
C ASP A 152 4.52 -1.30 -6.79
N LYS A 153 4.05 -0.23 -6.13
CA LYS A 153 2.63 0.02 -5.85
C LYS A 153 1.79 0.10 -7.14
N VAL A 154 2.36 0.57 -8.25
CA VAL A 154 1.64 0.65 -9.54
C VAL A 154 1.47 -0.75 -10.13
N LEU A 155 2.51 -1.58 -10.08
CA LEU A 155 2.42 -2.97 -10.52
C LEU A 155 1.34 -3.73 -9.76
N ALA A 156 1.24 -3.56 -8.44
CA ALA A 156 0.23 -4.24 -7.61
C ALA A 156 -1.23 -3.99 -8.04
N LYS A 157 -1.51 -2.91 -8.78
CA LYS A 157 -2.85 -2.62 -9.35
C LYS A 157 -3.22 -3.53 -10.52
N PHE A 158 -2.24 -4.22 -11.11
CA PHE A 158 -2.42 -5.11 -12.27
C PHE A 158 -2.13 -6.58 -11.94
N LEU A 159 -1.83 -6.90 -10.67
CA LEU A 159 -1.65 -8.27 -10.20
C LEU A 159 -2.92 -8.79 -9.58
N ASN A 160 -3.18 -10.09 -9.74
CA ASN A 160 -4.23 -10.76 -8.99
C ASN A 160 -3.94 -10.72 -7.47
N GLN A 161 -4.87 -11.18 -6.64
CA GLN A 161 -4.70 -11.19 -5.18
C GLN A 161 -3.49 -12.02 -4.71
N LYS A 162 -3.01 -12.98 -5.51
CA LYS A 162 -1.81 -13.76 -5.22
C LYS A 162 -0.52 -13.04 -5.63
N GLY A 163 -0.59 -11.83 -6.18
CA GLY A 163 0.58 -11.11 -6.68
C GLY A 163 1.13 -11.68 -7.98
N GLU A 164 0.26 -12.29 -8.80
CA GLU A 164 0.61 -12.97 -10.04
C GLU A 164 -0.01 -12.28 -11.26
N ILE A 165 0.60 -12.52 -12.42
CA ILE A 165 0.17 -12.05 -13.74
C ILE A 165 0.57 -13.08 -14.78
N ILE A 166 -0.19 -13.22 -15.86
CA ILE A 166 0.17 -14.09 -16.99
C ILE A 166 0.85 -13.23 -18.06
N ILE A 167 2.04 -13.62 -18.50
CA ILE A 167 2.79 -12.96 -19.58
C ILE A 167 3.36 -14.03 -20.49
N ASP A 168 3.15 -13.93 -21.80
CA ASP A 168 3.58 -14.95 -22.78
C ASP A 168 3.08 -16.36 -22.41
N ASN A 169 1.81 -16.43 -21.96
CA ASN A 169 1.16 -17.63 -21.44
C ASN A 169 1.82 -18.27 -20.19
N GLU A 170 2.79 -17.61 -19.57
CA GLU A 170 3.41 -18.05 -18.32
C GLU A 170 2.85 -17.29 -17.11
N LEU A 171 2.43 -18.01 -16.07
CA LEU A 171 2.04 -17.42 -14.78
C LEU A 171 3.29 -16.97 -14.01
N LYS A 172 3.49 -15.65 -13.87
CA LYS A 172 4.62 -15.05 -13.16
C LYS A 172 4.20 -14.53 -11.80
N ASN A 173 4.92 -14.93 -10.75
CA ASN A 173 4.79 -14.38 -9.40
C ASN A 173 5.68 -13.14 -9.24
N MET A 174 5.07 -12.00 -8.94
CA MET A 174 5.74 -10.71 -8.87
C MET A 174 6.07 -10.26 -7.43
N ARG A 175 5.76 -11.10 -6.42
CA ARG A 175 6.10 -10.83 -5.02
C ARG A 175 7.62 -10.80 -4.85
N ASN A 176 8.14 -9.67 -4.39
CA ASN A 176 9.57 -9.44 -4.26
C ASN A 176 9.99 -8.87 -2.89
N ILE A 177 9.04 -8.71 -1.96
CA ILE A 177 9.31 -8.36 -0.57
C ILE A 177 9.30 -9.65 0.25
N LYS A 178 10.44 -9.95 0.89
CA LYS A 178 10.64 -11.17 1.70
C LYS A 178 11.20 -10.89 3.09
N SER A 179 11.49 -9.63 3.41
CA SER A 179 12.10 -9.25 4.68
C SER A 179 11.76 -7.82 5.09
N TYR A 180 11.91 -7.53 6.39
CA TYR A 180 11.67 -6.19 6.93
C TYR A 180 12.71 -5.17 6.47
N GLU A 181 13.94 -5.60 6.17
CA GLU A 181 14.96 -4.72 5.58
C GLU A 181 14.46 -4.11 4.27
N LYS A 182 13.73 -4.90 3.46
CA LYS A 182 13.15 -4.36 2.23
C LYS A 182 12.06 -3.31 2.51
N ILE A 183 11.26 -3.52 3.55
CA ILE A 183 10.26 -2.54 4.01
C ILE A 183 10.93 -1.23 4.46
N LYS A 184 12.08 -1.31 5.15
CA LYS A 184 12.89 -0.15 5.53
C LYS A 184 13.50 0.56 4.33
N GLU A 185 14.08 -0.18 3.38
CA GLU A 185 14.62 0.39 2.13
C GLU A 185 13.56 1.15 1.33
N LEU A 186 12.30 0.72 1.40
CA LEU A 186 11.18 1.37 0.72
C LEU A 186 10.62 2.58 1.48
N GLY A 187 11.13 2.89 2.68
CA GLY A 187 10.61 3.96 3.54
C GLY A 187 9.26 3.63 4.20
N TRP A 188 8.81 2.38 4.12
CA TRP A 188 7.50 1.96 4.64
C TRP A 188 7.56 1.50 6.09
N GLY A 189 8.75 1.17 6.59
CA GLY A 189 8.98 0.66 7.94
C GLY A 189 8.84 1.74 9.01
N ILE A 190 8.62 1.29 10.24
CA ILE A 190 8.73 2.14 11.42
C ILE A 190 10.22 2.45 11.65
N PRO A 191 10.61 3.72 11.90
CA PRO A 191 11.98 4.06 12.27
C PRO A 191 12.43 3.25 13.48
N ASP A 192 13.60 2.60 13.36
CA ASP A 192 14.30 1.96 14.46
C ASP A 192 14.88 3.05 15.38
N ILE A 193 14.01 3.72 16.16
CA ILE A 193 14.46 4.64 17.21
C ILE A 193 14.74 3.78 18.43
N ASP A 194 16.00 3.72 18.84
CA ASP A 194 16.41 3.11 20.10
C ASP A 194 15.67 3.84 21.23
N LYS A 195 14.69 3.16 21.82
CA LYS A 195 13.99 3.62 23.01
C LYS A 195 15.01 3.59 24.15
N ASP A 196 15.69 4.70 24.39
CA ASP A 196 16.17 4.92 25.75
C ASP A 196 14.92 5.31 26.55
N ASP A 197 14.35 4.33 27.27
CA ASP A 197 13.14 4.50 28.09
C ASP A 197 13.31 5.61 29.18
N ASN A 198 14.52 6.16 29.34
CA ASN A 198 14.84 7.30 30.19
C ASN A 198 14.74 8.68 29.51
N ASP A 199 14.51 8.76 28.20
CA ASP A 199 14.32 10.04 27.51
C ASP A 199 12.90 10.58 27.78
N LYS A 200 12.81 11.28 28.90
CA LYS A 200 11.70 12.15 29.32
C LYS A 200 11.37 13.27 28.32
N GLU A 201 12.13 13.38 27.22
CA GLU A 201 11.93 14.35 26.13
C GLU A 201 11.36 13.74 24.85
N THR A 202 10.77 12.54 24.90
CA THR A 202 9.91 12.08 23.79
C THR A 202 8.69 13.00 23.70
N ASN A 203 8.77 14.00 22.83
CA ASN A 203 7.78 15.03 22.45
C ASN A 203 6.33 14.54 22.47
N THR A 204 5.77 14.42 23.67
CA THR A 204 4.39 14.05 23.89
C THR A 204 3.61 15.35 23.84
N ILE A 205 2.56 15.40 23.02
CA ILE A 205 1.77 16.61 22.72
C ILE A 205 1.08 17.25 23.94
N THR A 206 1.21 16.62 25.12
CA THR A 206 0.59 17.04 26.37
C THR A 206 0.97 18.43 26.87
N ASP A 207 2.07 19.04 26.40
CA ASP A 207 2.63 20.27 26.99
C ASP A 207 2.43 21.57 26.17
N LEU A 208 1.53 21.59 25.18
CA LEU A 208 1.38 22.76 24.29
C LEU A 208 0.09 23.54 24.55
N THR A 209 0.11 24.38 25.58
CA THR A 209 -1.02 25.24 26.02
C THR A 209 -1.06 26.61 25.35
N ARG A 210 -0.80 26.75 24.04
CA ARG A 210 -0.84 28.06 23.35
C ARG A 210 -1.59 28.06 22.03
N ALA A 211 -2.83 28.57 22.09
CA ALA A 211 -3.67 29.38 21.17
C ALA A 211 -3.50 29.38 19.62
N SER A 212 -2.59 28.61 19.03
CA SER A 212 -2.54 28.21 17.62
C SER A 212 -1.57 27.02 17.54
N ASN A 213 -2.11 25.81 17.56
CA ASN A 213 -1.40 24.58 17.95
C ASN A 213 -0.46 24.04 16.86
N TYR A 214 0.74 24.61 16.76
CA TYR A 214 1.82 24.09 15.91
C TYR A 214 2.85 23.30 16.73
N ILE A 215 3.29 22.16 16.21
CA ILE A 215 4.36 21.33 16.80
C ILE A 215 5.54 21.31 15.82
N GLU A 216 6.72 21.76 16.25
CA GLU A 216 7.92 21.63 15.44
C GLU A 216 8.38 20.16 15.42
N VAL A 217 8.62 19.63 14.22
CA VAL A 217 9.16 18.29 14.01
C VAL A 217 10.41 18.37 13.15
N ALA A 218 11.40 17.52 13.42
CA ALA A 218 12.60 17.33 12.61
C ALA A 218 12.47 16.08 11.73
N GLU A 219 13.37 15.94 10.74
CA GLU A 219 13.46 14.75 9.90
C GLU A 219 13.62 13.48 10.76
N ASN A 220 12.82 12.44 10.48
CA ASN A 220 12.77 11.19 11.23
C ASN A 220 12.42 11.30 12.73
N GLN A 221 12.04 12.49 13.22
CA GLN A 221 11.54 12.65 14.58
C GLN A 221 10.14 12.05 14.70
N VAL A 222 9.97 11.16 15.68
CA VAL A 222 8.67 10.61 16.03
C VAL A 222 7.99 11.47 17.09
N VAL A 223 6.75 11.87 16.80
CA VAL A 223 5.87 12.58 17.72
C VAL A 223 4.65 11.73 18.04
N TYR A 224 4.12 11.88 19.25
CA TYR A 224 2.98 11.10 19.75
C TYR A 224 1.81 11.98 20.12
N ASN A 225 0.58 11.51 19.88
CA ASN A 225 -0.59 12.11 20.51
C ASN A 225 -0.52 12.00 22.05
N SER A 226 -1.33 12.79 22.75
CA SER A 226 -1.32 12.84 24.23
C SER A 226 -1.53 11.48 24.90
N GLY A 227 -2.26 10.56 24.25
CA GLY A 227 -2.51 9.20 24.73
C GLY A 227 -1.42 8.18 24.35
N LYS A 228 -0.39 8.57 23.58
CA LYS A 228 0.61 7.68 22.97
C LYS A 228 -0.02 6.50 22.20
N SER A 229 -1.22 6.71 21.66
CA SER A 229 -1.97 5.75 20.85
C SER A 229 -1.76 5.97 19.36
N VAL A 230 -1.24 7.13 18.96
CA VAL A 230 -0.84 7.42 17.58
C VAL A 230 0.56 8.03 17.60
N LYS A 231 1.39 7.61 16.66
CA LYS A 231 2.71 8.21 16.38
C LYS A 231 2.78 8.69 14.94
N LEU A 232 3.49 9.78 14.71
CA LEU A 232 3.71 10.40 13.40
C LEU A 232 5.19 10.75 13.24
N TRP A 233 5.72 10.63 12.02
CA TRP A 233 7.04 11.13 11.63
C TRP A 233 7.01 11.59 10.18
N ILE A 234 8.01 12.37 9.80
CA ILE A 234 8.18 12.84 8.42
C ILE A 234 9.50 12.28 7.90
N ASP A 235 9.40 11.53 6.80
CA ASP A 235 10.54 11.09 6.01
C ASP A 235 10.71 12.01 4.79
N ILE A 236 11.96 12.24 4.38
CA ILE A 236 12.30 13.11 3.25
C ILE A 236 13.05 12.30 2.21
N GLN A 237 12.36 11.97 1.14
CA GLN A 237 12.93 11.29 -0.02
C GLN A 237 13.60 12.31 -0.93
N LYS A 238 14.94 12.31 -0.93
CA LYS A 238 15.80 13.25 -1.66
C LYS A 238 15.87 12.90 -3.14
N GLY A 239 15.76 13.89 -4.02
CA GLY A 239 15.95 13.72 -5.45
C GLY A 239 17.40 13.37 -5.82
N LYS A 240 17.62 12.91 -7.07
CA LYS A 240 18.97 12.68 -7.59
C LYS A 240 19.78 13.99 -7.60
N ARG A 241 21.09 13.90 -7.45
CA ARG A 241 22.03 15.04 -7.52
C ARG A 241 21.81 15.85 -8.80
N GLY A 242 21.48 17.13 -8.66
CA GLY A 242 21.14 18.02 -9.78
C GLY A 242 19.64 18.11 -10.12
N SER A 243 18.78 17.34 -9.44
CA SER A 243 17.33 17.51 -9.47
C SER A 243 16.87 18.26 -8.21
N SER A 244 16.17 19.37 -8.39
CA SER A 244 15.60 20.21 -7.33
C SER A 244 14.30 19.63 -6.74
N ALA A 245 14.21 18.31 -6.60
CA ALA A 245 12.98 17.65 -6.17
C ALA A 245 13.17 16.95 -4.82
N ALA A 246 12.25 17.19 -3.89
CA ALA A 246 12.15 16.50 -2.61
C ALA A 246 10.73 15.96 -2.47
N ARG A 247 10.58 14.81 -1.82
CA ARG A 247 9.27 14.26 -1.48
C ARG A 247 9.20 14.12 0.03
N PHE A 248 8.12 14.64 0.61
CA PHE A 248 7.85 14.56 2.04
C PHE A 248 6.82 13.45 2.24
N ASP A 249 7.22 12.42 2.98
CA ASP A 249 6.38 11.28 3.32
C ASP A 249 5.93 11.42 4.76
N VAL A 250 4.63 11.63 4.94
CA VAL A 250 4.01 11.72 6.26
C VAL A 250 3.62 10.32 6.67
N CYS A 251 4.33 9.78 7.64
CA CYS A 251 4.15 8.41 8.10
C CYS A 251 3.58 8.41 9.52
N PHE A 252 2.70 7.47 9.81
CA PHE A 252 2.01 7.41 11.10
C PHE A 252 1.58 5.99 11.43
N ARG A 253 1.42 5.67 12.70
CA ARG A 253 0.94 4.37 13.16
C ARG A 253 -0.02 4.54 14.32
N LYS A 254 -0.96 3.62 14.45
CA LYS A 254 -1.84 3.52 15.61
C LYS A 254 -1.43 2.33 16.46
N LYS A 255 -1.63 2.45 17.77
CA LYS A 255 -1.34 1.41 18.75
C LYS A 255 -2.59 0.58 19.00
N GLY A 256 -2.50 -0.72 18.70
CA GLY A 256 -3.59 -1.67 18.91
C GLY A 256 -3.72 -2.08 20.37
N ILE A 257 -4.75 -2.87 20.69
CA ILE A 257 -5.05 -3.28 22.07
C ILE A 257 -3.94 -4.15 22.69
N LEU A 258 -3.16 -4.85 21.86
CA LEU A 258 -2.00 -5.64 22.28
C LEU A 258 -0.74 -4.79 22.52
N GLY A 259 -0.83 -3.47 22.37
CA GLY A 259 0.31 -2.56 22.50
C GLY A 259 1.26 -2.53 21.29
N VAL A 260 0.92 -3.22 20.21
CA VAL A 260 1.62 -3.27 18.92
C VAL A 260 1.21 -2.12 18.00
N TRP A 261 2.10 -1.70 17.10
CA TRP A 261 1.82 -0.65 16.12
C TRP A 261 1.40 -1.23 14.78
N TYR A 262 0.43 -0.59 14.13
CA TYR A 262 -0.08 -0.99 12.83
C TYR A 262 -0.39 0.21 11.96
N ASN A 263 -0.39 -0.03 10.64
CA ASN A 263 -0.84 0.93 9.64
C ASN A 263 -2.35 0.90 9.46
N TYR A 264 -2.92 2.06 9.18
CA TYR A 264 -4.36 2.24 9.04
C TYR A 264 -4.66 3.41 8.10
N SER A 265 -5.92 3.50 7.68
CA SER A 265 -6.44 4.58 6.86
C SER A 265 -6.70 5.82 7.73
N ALA A 266 -6.19 6.97 7.34
CA ALA A 266 -6.50 8.24 7.99
C ALA A 266 -6.61 9.39 6.99
N HIS A 267 -7.35 10.43 7.38
CA HIS A 267 -7.36 11.72 6.70
C HIS A 267 -6.23 12.62 7.20
N THR A 268 -5.46 13.12 6.24
CA THR A 268 -4.40 14.11 6.45
C THR A 268 -4.50 15.22 5.42
N TRP A 269 -3.85 16.34 5.71
CA TRP A 269 -3.55 17.34 4.70
C TRP A 269 -2.15 17.87 4.93
N SER A 270 -1.47 18.27 3.86
CA SER A 270 -0.19 18.98 4.01
C SER A 270 -0.03 20.14 3.05
N THR A 271 0.77 21.12 3.48
CA THR A 271 1.04 22.37 2.79
C THR A 271 2.53 22.65 2.83
N ILE A 272 3.11 23.03 1.70
CA ILE A 272 4.51 23.44 1.62
C ILE A 272 4.60 24.94 1.45
N TYR A 273 5.52 25.55 2.18
CA TYR A 273 5.84 26.96 2.12
C TYR A 273 7.34 27.17 1.90
N GLU A 274 7.68 28.22 1.16
CA GLU A 274 9.07 28.66 0.97
C GLU A 274 9.25 30.06 1.55
N ARG A 275 10.47 30.35 2.01
CA ARG A 275 10.80 31.69 2.49
C ARG A 275 10.86 32.66 1.31
N ASN A 276 10.19 33.80 1.45
CA ASN A 276 10.09 34.83 0.42
C ASN A 276 11.49 35.37 0.08
N PRO A 277 11.88 35.34 -1.22
CA PRO A 277 13.21 35.70 -1.65
C PRO A 277 13.50 37.20 -1.68
N LEU A 278 12.54 38.05 -1.35
CA LEU A 278 12.72 39.50 -1.37
C LEU A 278 12.86 40.09 0.03
N ASN A 279 12.20 39.51 1.03
CA ASN A 279 12.21 40.04 2.40
C ASN A 279 12.78 39.06 3.44
N GLY A 280 12.96 37.78 3.11
CA GLY A 280 13.59 36.77 3.98
C GLY A 280 12.86 36.49 5.30
N SER A 281 11.75 37.15 5.59
CA SER A 281 11.02 37.06 6.86
C SER A 281 9.68 36.35 6.73
N GLU A 282 9.07 36.35 5.55
CA GLU A 282 7.76 35.77 5.31
C GLU A 282 7.85 34.42 4.58
N PHE A 283 6.90 33.54 4.86
CA PHE A 283 6.71 32.29 4.12
C PHE A 283 5.55 32.46 3.15
N PHE A 284 5.76 32.14 1.87
CA PHE A 284 4.69 32.07 0.88
C PHE A 284 4.34 30.62 0.58
N LYS A 285 3.06 30.37 0.32
CA LYS A 285 2.58 29.02 0.03
C LYS A 285 3.02 28.62 -1.37
N VAL A 286 3.68 27.46 -1.46
CA VAL A 286 4.14 26.86 -2.72
C VAL A 286 3.18 25.78 -3.20
N ARG A 287 2.66 24.97 -2.27
CA ARG A 287 1.65 23.95 -2.58
C ARG A 287 0.71 23.73 -1.40
N GLY A 288 -0.54 23.42 -1.71
CA GLY A 288 -1.50 22.85 -0.78
C GLY A 288 -2.57 23.84 -0.30
N PRO A 289 -3.39 23.48 0.70
CA PRO A 289 -3.40 22.17 1.34
C PRO A 289 -3.73 21.06 0.33
N VAL A 290 -2.94 19.99 0.37
CA VAL A 290 -3.21 18.78 -0.41
C VAL A 290 -3.86 17.80 0.57
N PRO A 291 -5.18 17.60 0.51
CA PRO A 291 -5.82 16.56 1.31
C PRO A 291 -5.33 15.20 0.79
N ALA A 292 -5.20 14.24 1.70
CA ALA A 292 -4.94 12.86 1.40
C ALA A 292 -5.77 12.00 2.35
N SER A 293 -6.30 10.90 1.83
CA SER A 293 -6.88 9.81 2.61
C SER A 293 -6.16 8.53 2.22
N GLY A 294 -5.79 7.71 3.19
CA GLY A 294 -5.15 6.42 2.91
C GLY A 294 -4.04 6.02 3.88
N ASN A 295 -3.07 5.28 3.34
CA ASN A 295 -2.51 4.12 4.02
C ASN A 295 -1.20 4.40 4.77
N SER A 296 -1.25 5.05 5.94
CA SER A 296 -0.16 5.09 6.96
C SER A 296 1.22 5.65 6.55
N SER A 297 1.44 5.86 5.26
CA SER A 297 2.45 6.65 4.59
C SER A 297 1.67 7.47 3.55
N HIS A 298 1.53 8.76 3.78
CA HIS A 298 1.04 9.67 2.75
C HIS A 298 2.22 10.24 2.01
N ASP A 299 2.23 9.94 0.72
CA ASP A 299 3.21 10.46 -0.21
C ASP A 299 2.73 11.86 -0.62
N ILE A 300 3.36 12.92 -0.10
CA ILE A 300 3.13 14.27 -0.63
C ILE A 300 4.38 14.68 -1.38
N TYR A 301 4.33 14.44 -2.68
CA TYR A 301 5.28 15.01 -3.60
C TYR A 301 5.21 16.53 -3.51
N MET A 302 6.32 17.22 -3.24
CA MET A 302 6.46 18.57 -3.75
C MET A 302 6.49 18.45 -5.28
N PRO A 303 5.53 19.02 -6.01
CA PRO A 303 5.71 19.24 -7.41
C PRO A 303 6.80 20.29 -7.51
N TYR A 304 7.56 20.22 -8.60
CA TYR A 304 8.51 21.23 -9.01
C TYR A 304 8.08 22.64 -8.55
N ALA A 305 8.68 23.09 -7.47
CA ALA A 305 8.85 24.51 -7.25
C ALA A 305 10.26 24.74 -7.76
N ASP A 306 10.40 25.59 -8.78
CA ASP A 306 11.69 26.15 -9.12
C ASP A 306 12.17 26.86 -7.85
N MET A 307 13.00 26.16 -7.08
CA MET A 307 13.30 26.56 -5.71
C MET A 307 14.20 27.77 -5.85
N GLY A 308 13.60 28.92 -5.59
CA GLY A 308 14.27 30.20 -5.68
C GLY A 308 15.52 30.26 -4.80
N VAL A 309 16.17 31.42 -4.81
CA VAL A 309 17.52 31.63 -4.29
C VAL A 309 17.66 31.51 -2.75
N TYR A 310 16.60 31.15 -2.01
CA TYR A 310 16.58 31.16 -0.55
C TYR A 310 16.55 29.77 0.05
N PRO A 311 17.51 29.44 0.94
CA PRO A 311 17.81 28.06 1.29
C PRO A 311 16.87 27.47 2.37
N ALA A 312 15.64 27.97 2.57
CA ALA A 312 14.77 27.48 3.64
C ALA A 312 13.26 27.53 3.35
N GLY A 313 12.55 26.51 3.81
CA GLY A 313 11.10 26.38 3.74
C GLY A 313 10.50 25.78 5.00
N LYS A 314 9.18 25.63 5.01
CA LYS A 314 8.47 24.84 6.02
C LYS A 314 7.41 23.93 5.39
N PHE A 315 7.28 22.75 5.95
CA PHE A 315 6.25 21.76 5.60
C PHE A 315 5.26 21.67 6.76
N GLU A 316 3.98 21.92 6.50
CA GLU A 316 2.90 21.78 7.48
C GLU A 316 2.08 20.54 7.17
N THR A 317 1.79 19.71 8.16
CA THR A 317 0.89 18.55 8.01
C THR A 317 -0.07 18.42 9.18
N TYR A 318 -1.24 17.84 8.92
CA TYR A 318 -2.26 17.52 9.91
C TYR A 318 -2.64 16.06 9.79
N HIS A 319 -3.02 15.48 10.93
CA HIS A 319 -3.54 14.13 11.00
C HIS A 319 -4.72 14.07 11.97
N GLU A 320 -5.84 13.48 11.54
CA GLU A 320 -7.11 13.56 12.29
C GLU A 320 -7.07 12.93 13.68
N HIS A 321 -6.37 11.81 13.86
CA HIS A 321 -6.20 11.15 15.17
C HIS A 321 -5.06 11.71 16.03
N MET A 322 -4.44 12.81 15.60
CA MET A 322 -3.32 13.46 16.29
C MET A 322 -3.75 14.75 17.00
N ASN A 323 -4.86 14.67 17.74
CA ASN A 323 -5.43 15.73 18.59
C ASN A 323 -5.77 17.05 17.87
N GLY A 324 -5.94 17.02 16.55
CA GLY A 324 -6.28 18.19 15.76
C GLY A 324 -5.15 19.21 15.57
N ASN A 325 -3.91 18.85 15.91
CA ASN A 325 -2.76 19.75 15.81
C ASN A 325 -2.12 19.72 14.42
N THR A 326 -1.47 20.83 14.06
CA THR A 326 -0.66 20.94 12.84
C THR A 326 0.82 20.77 13.20
N TYR A 327 1.52 19.90 12.48
CA TYR A 327 2.94 19.64 12.61
C TYR A 327 3.70 20.47 11.58
N VAL A 328 4.80 21.08 11.98
CA VAL A 328 5.60 21.97 11.14
C VAL A 328 7.05 21.49 11.14
N LEU A 329 7.55 21.12 9.97
CA LEU A 329 8.96 20.83 9.74
C LEU A 329 9.61 22.03 9.06
N TYR A 330 10.59 22.65 9.70
CA TYR A 330 11.47 23.61 9.04
C TYR A 330 12.60 22.85 8.35
N TYR A 331 12.86 23.18 7.09
CA TYR A 331 13.92 22.55 6.32
C TYR A 331 14.80 23.58 5.64
N THR A 332 16.04 23.17 5.34
CA THR A 332 16.90 23.91 4.42
C THR A 332 17.06 23.16 3.11
N HIS A 333 17.26 23.87 2.00
CA HIS A 333 17.55 23.22 0.72
C HIS A 333 18.84 22.39 0.82
N LEU A 334 19.84 22.87 1.57
CA LEU A 334 21.09 22.12 1.80
C LEU A 334 20.88 20.80 2.55
N SER A 335 19.94 20.71 3.49
CA SER A 335 19.62 19.45 4.20
C SER A 335 18.90 18.45 3.30
N ILE A 336 18.19 18.94 2.29
CA ILE A 336 17.47 18.13 1.30
C ILE A 336 18.40 17.59 0.20
N TYR A 337 19.43 18.34 -0.22
CA TYR A 337 20.28 17.97 -1.38
C TYR A 337 21.65 17.37 -1.06
N LYS A 338 22.06 17.35 0.21
CA LYS A 338 23.21 16.55 0.67
C LYS A 338 22.82 15.10 0.85
#